data_AF-A0A940E0W9-F1
#
_entry.id   AF-A0A940E0W9-F1
#
_cell.length_a   1.000
_cell.length_b   1.000
_cell.length_c   1.000
_cell.angle_alpha   90.00
_cell.angle_beta   90.00
_cell.angle_gamma   90.00
#
_symmetry.space_group_name_H-M   'P 1'
#
loop_
_entity.id
_entity.type
_entity.pdbx_description
1 polymer ?
#
loop_
_entity_poly.entity_id
_entity_poly.type
_entity_poly.pdbx_seq_one_letter_code
_entity_poly.pdbx_strand_id
1 'polypeptide(L)'
;MLPVLRGVIAEVTADRDGAMPVFDLRNGSATHAFMARGDVDALATRGMASPDHVLRTKGRPLVLKQADLTDRESIKAKVEAFAVDYRAYFDRQAPQAAEPKTMLTPDPKHAWIAGIGVLGIGVNAKAASASADLAE
;
A
#
# COMPACT_ATOMS: atom_id res chain seq x y z
N MET A 1 13.11 -6.07 8.60
CA MET A 1 11.77 -5.49 8.39
C MET A 1 11.20 -5.77 6.99
N LEU A 2 11.80 -5.34 5.87
CA LEU A 2 11.19 -5.55 4.54
C LEU A 2 10.85 -7.03 4.21
N PRO A 3 11.69 -8.04 4.54
CA PRO A 3 11.30 -9.44 4.37
C PRO A 3 10.09 -9.86 5.22
N VAL A 4 9.93 -9.28 6.41
CA VAL A 4 8.79 -9.52 7.31
C VAL A 4 7.53 -8.91 6.70
N LEU A 5 7.59 -7.65 6.25
CA LEU A 5 6.48 -7.00 5.55
C LEU A 5 6.04 -7.81 4.32
N ARG A 6 6.99 -8.31 3.52
CA ARG A 6 6.72 -9.16 2.36
C ARG A 6 5.97 -10.43 2.72
N GLY A 7 6.40 -11.13 3.79
CA GLY A 7 5.74 -12.32 4.29
C GLY A 7 4.33 -12.02 4.82
N VAL A 8 4.18 -10.95 5.59
CA VAL A 8 2.90 -10.53 6.15
C VAL A 8 1.89 -10.15 5.06
N ILE A 9 2.30 -9.41 4.02
CA ILE A 9 1.42 -9.09 2.90
C ILE A 9 0.92 -10.37 2.22
N ALA A 10 1.81 -11.32 1.94
CA ALA A 10 1.43 -12.60 1.36
C ALA A 10 0.46 -13.37 2.29
N GLU A 11 0.73 -13.43 3.59
CA GLU A 11 -0.13 -14.11 4.56
C GLU A 11 -1.54 -13.52 4.67
N VAL A 12 -1.65 -12.18 4.64
CA VAL A 12 -2.95 -11.50 4.84
C VAL A 12 -3.78 -11.48 3.56
N THR A 13 -3.14 -11.52 2.38
CA THR A 13 -3.79 -11.13 1.12
C THR A 13 -3.65 -12.10 -0.03
N ALA A 14 -2.68 -13.02 0.00
CA ALA A 14 -2.48 -13.98 -1.08
C ALA A 14 -3.20 -15.30 -0.80
N ASP A 15 -3.65 -15.95 -1.88
CA ASP A 15 -4.00 -17.36 -1.82
C ASP A 15 -2.74 -18.20 -1.54
N ARG A 16 -2.92 -19.42 -1.03
CA ARG A 16 -1.83 -20.33 -0.62
C ARG A 16 -0.76 -20.54 -1.72
N ASP A 17 -1.16 -20.51 -2.98
CA ASP A 17 -0.30 -20.70 -4.15
C ASP A 17 0.02 -19.38 -4.90
N GLY A 18 -0.30 -18.23 -4.28
CA GLY A 18 -0.07 -16.91 -4.84
C GLY A 18 1.42 -16.57 -4.92
N ALA A 19 1.80 -15.84 -5.98
CA ALA A 19 3.16 -15.34 -6.11
C ALA A 19 3.48 -14.35 -4.98
N MET A 20 4.66 -14.52 -4.37
CA MET A 20 5.14 -13.59 -3.35
C MET A 20 5.35 -12.19 -3.95
N PRO A 21 4.97 -11.11 -3.25
CA PRO A 21 5.09 -9.76 -3.79
C PRO A 21 6.54 -9.38 -4.08
N VAL A 22 6.74 -8.62 -5.15
CA VAL A 22 8.00 -7.97 -5.52
C VAL A 22 7.93 -6.52 -5.10
N PHE A 23 9.05 -5.99 -4.63
CA PHE A 23 9.18 -4.63 -4.14
C PHE A 23 10.11 -3.81 -5.02
N ASP A 24 9.79 -2.54 -5.20
CA ASP A 24 10.66 -1.50 -5.76
C ASP A 24 10.75 -0.37 -4.73
N LEU A 25 11.95 -0.11 -4.19
CA LEU A 25 12.17 0.88 -3.14
C LEU A 25 12.74 2.17 -3.75
N ARG A 26 12.06 3.28 -3.50
CA ARG A 26 12.52 4.64 -3.80
C ARG A 26 12.89 5.35 -2.49
N ASN A 27 14.16 5.73 -2.38
CA ASN A 27 14.75 6.31 -1.17
C ASN A 27 15.69 7.48 -1.49
N GLY A 28 15.34 8.26 -2.51
CA GLY A 28 16.06 9.49 -2.84
C GLY A 28 15.92 10.56 -1.76
N SER A 29 16.76 11.60 -1.83
CA SER A 29 16.72 12.73 -0.88
C SER A 29 15.36 13.42 -0.85
N ALA A 30 14.69 13.57 -2.01
CA ALA A 30 13.34 14.13 -2.10
C ALA A 30 12.31 13.27 -1.37
N THR A 31 12.36 11.95 -1.56
CA THR A 31 11.47 10.99 -0.87
C THR A 31 11.66 11.07 0.64
N HIS A 32 12.91 11.12 1.11
CA HIS A 32 13.22 11.26 2.53
C HIS A 32 12.71 12.59 3.10
N ALA A 33 12.89 13.69 2.37
CA ALA A 33 12.39 15.01 2.78
C ALA A 33 10.86 15.03 2.88
N PHE A 34 10.16 14.38 1.94
CA PHE A 34 8.71 14.24 1.98
C PHE A 34 8.25 13.41 3.19
N MET A 35 8.88 12.27 3.44
CA MET A 35 8.57 11.39 4.58
C MET A 35 8.89 12.03 5.94
N ALA A 36 9.75 13.04 6.00
CA ALA A 36 10.09 13.77 7.22
C ALA A 36 9.08 14.86 7.59
N ARG A 37 8.05 15.12 6.76
CA ARG A 37 7.05 16.15 7.05
C ARG A 37 6.16 15.74 8.23
N GLY A 38 5.72 16.72 9.01
CA GLY A 38 4.81 16.48 10.15
C GLY A 38 3.36 16.17 9.75
N ASP A 39 3.00 16.35 8.48
CA ASP A 39 1.62 16.20 7.96
C ASP A 39 1.44 14.97 7.04
N VAL A 40 2.41 14.05 7.00
CA VAL A 40 2.38 12.86 6.11
C VAL A 40 1.12 12.03 6.30
N ASP A 41 0.63 11.85 7.52
CA ASP A 41 -0.62 11.10 7.76
C ASP A 41 -1.83 11.77 7.11
N ALA A 42 -1.92 13.10 7.21
CA ALA A 42 -3.00 13.84 6.58
C ALA A 42 -2.91 13.73 5.06
N LEU A 43 -1.69 13.81 4.50
CA LEU A 43 -1.44 13.64 3.08
C LEU A 43 -1.78 12.23 2.57
N ALA A 44 -1.49 11.18 3.34
CA ALA A 44 -1.80 9.79 3.00
C ALA A 44 -3.32 9.53 2.85
N THR A 45 -4.15 10.37 3.47
CA THR A 45 -5.63 10.27 3.37
C THR A 45 -6.22 11.13 2.26
N ARG A 46 -5.44 12.02 1.63
CA ARG A 46 -5.93 12.85 0.53
C ARG A 46 -6.16 11.94 -0.68
N GLY A 47 -7.39 11.96 -1.19
CA GLY A 47 -7.79 11.15 -2.34
C GLY A 47 -6.91 11.39 -3.56
N MET A 48 -6.90 10.40 -4.45
CA MET A 48 -6.03 10.43 -5.63
C MET A 48 -6.57 11.38 -6.70
N ALA A 49 -5.65 11.99 -7.45
CA ALA A 49 -5.96 12.99 -8.46
C ALA A 49 -6.79 12.48 -9.65
N SER A 50 -6.84 11.15 -9.89
CA SER A 50 -7.57 10.56 -11.01
C SER A 50 -8.16 9.17 -10.68
N PRO A 51 -9.24 8.73 -11.36
CA PRO A 51 -9.77 7.38 -11.23
C PRO A 51 -8.76 6.28 -11.58
N ASP A 52 -7.89 6.53 -12.56
CA ASP A 52 -6.79 5.64 -12.95
C ASP A 52 -5.78 5.44 -11.81
N HIS A 53 -5.51 6.49 -11.03
CA HIS A 53 -4.69 6.40 -9.83
C HIS A 53 -5.38 5.59 -8.74
N VAL A 54 -6.70 5.73 -8.56
CA VAL A 54 -7.44 4.93 -7.57
C VAL A 54 -7.35 3.43 -7.88
N LEU A 55 -7.46 3.02 -9.14
CA LEU A 55 -7.39 1.61 -9.52
C LEU A 55 -6.00 1.01 -9.27
N ARG A 56 -4.93 1.75 -9.62
CA ARG A 56 -3.55 1.27 -9.52
C ARG A 56 -2.97 1.33 -8.11
N THR A 57 -3.43 2.27 -7.28
CA THR A 57 -2.90 2.49 -5.92
C THR A 57 -3.84 2.02 -4.80
N LYS A 58 -5.09 1.70 -5.13
CA LYS A 58 -6.21 1.46 -4.20
C LYS A 58 -6.54 2.66 -3.30
N GLY A 59 -6.19 3.85 -3.78
CA GLY A 59 -6.62 5.12 -3.21
C GLY A 59 -5.84 5.60 -1.99
N ARG A 60 -4.98 4.77 -1.38
CA ARG A 60 -4.13 5.17 -0.24
C ARG A 60 -2.86 4.30 -0.10
N PRO A 61 -1.75 4.83 0.45
CA PRO A 61 -0.60 4.03 0.84
C PRO A 61 -0.86 3.20 2.09
N LEU A 62 -0.12 2.10 2.25
CA LEU A 62 0.14 1.54 3.58
C LEU A 62 1.15 2.44 4.30
N VAL A 63 0.77 3.08 5.40
CA VAL A 63 1.68 3.92 6.20
C VAL A 63 2.26 3.11 7.34
N LEU A 64 3.59 3.02 7.40
CA LEU A 64 4.34 2.40 8.49
C LEU A 64 5.24 3.42 9.17
N LYS A 65 4.91 3.78 10.41
CA LYS A 65 5.69 4.70 11.25
C LYS A 65 6.77 3.93 12.01
N GLN A 66 7.74 4.64 12.57
CA GLN A 66 8.80 4.02 13.39
C GLN A 66 8.25 3.10 14.49
N ALA A 67 7.14 3.49 15.14
CA ALA A 67 6.48 2.70 16.17
C ALA A 67 5.85 1.39 15.65
N ASP A 68 5.54 1.30 14.35
CA ASP A 68 4.94 0.11 13.74
C ASP A 68 6.02 -0.89 13.28
N LEU A 69 7.30 -0.47 13.23
CA LEU A 69 8.42 -1.28 12.74
C LEU A 69 9.12 -2.09 13.84
N THR A 70 8.55 -2.10 15.05
CA THR A 70 9.14 -2.74 16.25
C THR A 70 9.17 -4.27 16.14
N ASP A 71 8.11 -4.85 15.59
CA ASP A 71 7.90 -6.29 15.54
C ASP A 71 6.96 -6.69 14.39
N ARG A 72 6.83 -7.99 14.17
CA ARG A 72 6.00 -8.55 13.10
C ARG A 72 4.51 -8.32 13.33
N GLU A 73 4.04 -8.36 14.57
CA GLU A 73 2.61 -8.25 14.90
C GLU A 73 2.09 -6.84 14.62
N SER A 74 2.87 -5.82 14.97
CA SER A 74 2.60 -4.42 14.68
C SER A 74 2.49 -4.17 13.16
N ILE A 75 3.42 -4.73 12.38
CA ILE A 75 3.35 -4.67 10.91
C ILE A 75 2.10 -5.39 10.39
N LYS A 76 1.80 -6.58 10.93
CA LYS A 76 0.63 -7.37 10.55
C LYS A 76 -0.68 -6.63 10.81
N ALA A 77 -0.82 -6.01 11.97
CA ALA A 77 -1.99 -5.21 12.31
C ALA A 77 -2.22 -4.07 11.31
N LYS A 78 -1.16 -3.42 10.81
CA LYS A 78 -1.28 -2.38 9.77
C LYS A 78 -1.74 -2.93 8.43
N VAL A 79 -1.22 -4.08 8.02
CA VAL A 79 -1.62 -4.73 6.76
C VAL A 79 -3.07 -5.23 6.83
N GLU A 80 -3.49 -5.79 7.97
CA GLU A 80 -4.88 -6.20 8.21
C GLU A 80 -5.83 -5.01 8.21
N ALA A 81 -5.46 -3.91 8.90
CA ALA A 81 -6.24 -2.67 8.91
C ALA A 81 -6.41 -2.10 7.50
N PHE A 82 -5.35 -2.11 6.68
CA PHE A 82 -5.43 -1.72 5.27
C PHE A 82 -6.44 -2.56 4.50
N ALA A 83 -6.40 -3.89 4.66
CA ALA A 83 -7.30 -4.80 3.98
C ALA A 83 -8.76 -4.59 4.41
N VAL A 84 -9.02 -4.36 5.69
CA VAL A 84 -10.35 -4.02 6.23
C VAL A 84 -10.86 -2.70 5.64
N ASP A 85 -10.04 -1.65 5.65
CA ASP A 85 -10.39 -0.34 5.11
C ASP A 85 -10.71 -0.38 3.61
N TYR A 86 -9.96 -1.17 2.84
CA TYR A 86 -10.20 -1.35 1.42
C TYR A 86 -11.53 -2.06 1.17
N ARG A 87 -11.83 -3.14 1.90
CA ARG A 87 -13.11 -3.85 1.80
C ARG A 87 -14.28 -2.92 2.14
N ALA A 88 -14.19 -2.17 3.24
CA ALA A 88 -15.22 -1.21 3.64
C ALA A 88 -15.40 -0.06 2.62
N TYR A 89 -14.31 0.39 1.97
CA TYR A 89 -14.40 1.33 0.86
C TYR A 89 -15.13 0.73 -0.34
N PHE A 90 -14.76 -0.49 -0.74
CA PHE A 90 -15.39 -1.19 -1.85
C PHE A 90 -16.88 -1.41 -1.59
N ASP A 91 -17.26 -1.91 -0.43
CA ASP A 91 -18.66 -2.20 -0.08
C ASP A 91 -19.52 -0.93 -0.08
N ARG A 92 -18.95 0.23 0.30
CA ARG A 92 -19.63 1.51 0.24
C ARG A 92 -19.80 2.03 -1.19
N GLN A 93 -18.81 1.80 -2.06
CA GLN A 93 -18.74 2.43 -3.39
C GLN A 93 -19.29 1.56 -4.53
N ALA A 94 -19.14 0.22 -4.44
CA ALA A 94 -19.56 -0.70 -5.49
C ALA A 94 -21.06 -0.59 -5.83
N PRO A 95 -21.99 -0.42 -4.87
CA PRO A 95 -23.41 -0.23 -5.19
C PRO A 95 -23.73 1.10 -5.90
N GLN A 96 -22.84 2.09 -5.81
CA GLN A 96 -23.01 3.42 -6.40
C GLN A 96 -22.37 3.52 -7.80
N ALA A 97 -21.66 2.48 -8.24
CA ALA A 97 -20.98 2.47 -9.52
C ALA A 97 -21.98 2.28 -10.68
N ALA A 98 -21.75 2.96 -11.80
CA ALA A 98 -22.57 2.84 -13.00
C ALA A 98 -22.56 1.41 -13.60
N GLU A 99 -21.51 0.65 -13.32
CA GLU A 99 -21.33 -0.74 -13.75
C GLU A 99 -20.92 -1.60 -12.55
N PRO A 100 -21.33 -2.88 -12.52
CA PRO A 100 -20.88 -3.83 -11.51
C PRO A 100 -19.35 -3.85 -11.39
N LYS A 101 -18.86 -3.76 -10.16
CA LYS A 101 -17.43 -3.86 -9.84
C LYS A 101 -17.15 -5.17 -9.11
N THR A 102 -16.00 -5.76 -9.40
CA THR A 102 -15.47 -6.93 -8.68
C THR A 102 -14.42 -6.45 -7.68
N MET A 103 -14.47 -6.99 -6.47
CA MET A 103 -13.46 -6.70 -5.46
C MET A 103 -12.12 -7.28 -5.91
N LEU A 104 -11.08 -6.44 -5.93
CA LEU A 104 -9.71 -6.92 -6.14
C LEU A 104 -9.14 -7.44 -4.83
N THR A 105 -8.06 -8.25 -4.91
CA THR A 105 -7.28 -8.66 -3.74
C THR A 105 -7.03 -7.46 -2.82
N PRO A 106 -7.21 -7.52 -1.49
CA PRO A 106 -7.11 -6.34 -0.62
C PRO A 106 -5.66 -6.04 -0.19
N ASP A 107 -4.69 -6.13 -1.11
CA ASP A 107 -3.26 -5.90 -0.84
C ASP A 107 -2.80 -4.45 -1.04
N PRO A 108 -1.86 -3.92 -0.24
CA PRO A 108 -1.29 -2.61 -0.50
C PRO A 108 -0.46 -2.64 -1.79
N LYS A 109 -0.65 -1.64 -2.66
CA LYS A 109 0.15 -1.48 -3.89
C LYS A 109 1.38 -0.62 -3.69
N HIS A 110 1.36 0.25 -2.68
CA HIS A 110 2.54 0.99 -2.26
C HIS A 110 2.50 1.22 -0.75
N ALA A 111 3.67 1.47 -0.17
CA ALA A 111 3.83 1.79 1.24
C ALA A 111 4.74 3.00 1.46
N TRP A 112 4.40 3.81 2.44
CA TRP A 112 5.21 4.91 2.95
C TRP A 112 5.81 4.46 4.28
N ILE A 113 7.14 4.34 4.31
CA ILE A 113 7.84 3.71 5.44
C ILE A 113 8.81 4.71 6.05
N ALA A 114 8.51 5.12 7.28
CA ALA A 114 9.29 6.13 8.01
C ALA A 114 10.77 5.73 8.11
N GLY A 115 11.65 6.64 7.69
CA GLY A 115 13.10 6.42 7.68
C GLY A 115 13.62 5.50 6.57
N ILE A 116 12.76 4.97 5.70
CA ILE A 116 13.15 4.03 4.62
C ILE A 116 12.78 4.57 3.24
N GLY A 117 11.58 5.11 3.05
CA GLY A 117 11.15 5.70 1.79
C GLY A 117 9.80 5.19 1.30
N VAL A 118 9.61 5.26 -0.02
CA VAL A 118 8.39 4.81 -0.71
C VAL A 118 8.65 3.46 -1.36
N LEU A 119 7.77 2.51 -1.11
CA LEU A 119 7.88 1.13 -1.59
C LEU A 119 6.74 0.85 -2.57
N GLY A 120 7.04 0.60 -3.84
CA GLY A 120 6.09 0.00 -4.79
C GLY A 120 5.99 -1.51 -4.59
N ILE A 121 4.78 -2.06 -4.70
CA ILE A 121 4.46 -3.45 -4.40
C ILE A 121 3.67 -4.04 -5.57
N GLY A 122 4.14 -5.15 -6.13
CA GLY A 122 3.49 -5.79 -7.27
C GLY A 122 3.73 -7.28 -7.37
N VAL A 123 3.00 -7.95 -8.26
CA VAL A 123 3.16 -9.40 -8.52
C VAL A 123 4.45 -9.73 -9.28
N ASN A 124 5.09 -8.72 -9.87
CA ASN A 124 6.36 -8.83 -10.59
C ASN A 124 7.08 -7.46 -10.56
N ALA A 125 8.32 -7.42 -11.04
CA ALA A 125 9.14 -6.21 -11.05
C ALA A 125 8.49 -5.05 -11.82
N LYS A 126 7.86 -5.33 -12.97
CA LYS A 126 7.17 -4.30 -13.77
C LYS A 126 6.01 -3.65 -13.01
N ALA A 127 5.20 -4.46 -12.32
CA ALA A 127 4.08 -3.98 -11.53
C ALA A 127 4.55 -3.21 -10.28
N ALA A 128 5.61 -3.68 -9.62
CA ALA A 128 6.19 -2.99 -8.47
C ALA A 128 6.76 -1.61 -8.87
N SER A 129 7.49 -1.55 -9.98
CA SER A 129 8.02 -0.30 -10.54
C SER A 129 6.93 0.67 -10.95
N ALA A 130 5.90 0.20 -11.67
CA ALA A 130 4.77 1.05 -12.02
C ALA A 130 4.03 1.60 -10.79
N SER A 131 3.95 0.83 -9.69
CA SER A 131 3.36 1.34 -8.45
C SER A 131 4.27 2.29 -7.70
N ALA A 132 5.60 2.12 -7.78
CA ALA A 132 6.56 3.04 -7.20
C ALA A 132 6.53 4.40 -7.92
N ASP A 133 6.52 4.38 -9.26
CA ASP A 133 6.50 5.59 -10.09
C ASP A 133 5.23 6.44 -9.88
N LEU A 134 4.11 5.81 -9.48
CA LEU A 134 2.88 6.51 -9.11
C LEU A 134 2.86 7.05 -7.68
N ALA A 135 3.75 6.53 -6.82
CA ALA A 135 3.77 6.82 -5.39
C ALA A 135 4.87 7.80 -4.98
N GLU A 136 5.90 7.98 -5.82
CA GLU A 136 6.96 9.00 -5.72
C GLU A 136 6.52 10.33 -6.33
#